data_AF-K1T3T6-F1
#
_entry.id   AF-K1T3T6-F1
#
_cell.length_a   1.000
_cell.length_b   1.000
_cell.length_c   1.000
_cell.angle_alpha   90.00
_cell.angle_beta   90.00
_cell.angle_gamma   90.00
#
_symmetry.space_group_name_H-M   'P 1'
#
loop_
_entity.id
_entity.type
_entity.pdbx_description
1 polymer ?
#
loop_
_entity_poly.entity_id
_entity_poly.type
_entity_poly.pdbx_seq_one_letter_code
_entity_poly.pdbx_strand_id
1 'polypeptide(L)'
;YAQLDRAIEQSQHYTKQKESSIAQLKELIHQENNPKLLINTYRKICSEYKSYQSDSAVAYIQKAIVLAQKEGLPAEVAGLKSQLALQYSTAGAFAEALEVLNHIDKKTLDESNRKDYFIAYYHVYGELGFSNMHVDTDLSQNFFSRQNAYRDTLFAILPHHSEDYLMRKEVMLTSQNKWDEALKVN
;
A
#
# COMPACT_ATOMS: atom_id res chain seq x y z
N TYR A 1 13.40 -30.37 11.57
CA TYR A 1 13.17 -29.89 12.95
C TYR A 1 14.03 -28.65 13.26
N ALA A 2 15.37 -28.72 13.29
CA ALA A 2 16.21 -27.55 13.63
C ALA A 2 16.08 -26.27 12.76
N GLN A 3 15.71 -26.37 11.48
CA GLN A 3 15.43 -25.17 10.65
C GLN A 3 14.08 -24.52 10.96
N LEU A 4 13.08 -25.33 11.35
CA LEU A 4 11.76 -24.86 11.75
C LEU A 4 11.84 -24.14 13.10
N ASP A 5 12.56 -24.71 14.05
CA ASP A 5 12.74 -24.12 15.38
C ASP A 5 13.50 -22.79 15.31
N ARG A 6 14.55 -22.70 14.48
CA ARG A 6 15.24 -21.42 14.23
C ARG A 6 14.35 -20.38 13.54
N ALA A 7 13.51 -20.78 12.59
CA ALA A 7 12.57 -19.87 11.95
C ALA A 7 11.51 -19.35 12.94
N ILE A 8 11.06 -20.18 13.87
CA ILE A 8 10.13 -19.81 14.95
C ILE A 8 10.81 -18.85 15.94
N GLU A 9 12.02 -19.15 16.40
CA GLU A 9 12.78 -18.27 17.30
C GLU A 9 13.08 -16.90 16.68
N GLN A 10 13.48 -16.88 15.40
CA GLN A 10 13.69 -15.65 14.65
C GLN A 10 12.38 -14.86 14.50
N SER A 11 11.27 -15.52 14.16
CA SER A 11 9.95 -14.89 14.06
C SER A 11 9.50 -14.24 15.36
N GLN A 12 9.73 -14.90 16.51
CA GLN A 12 9.44 -14.31 17.83
C GLN A 12 10.33 -13.10 18.13
N HIS A 13 11.60 -13.15 17.74
CA HIS A 13 12.52 -12.02 17.92
C HIS A 13 12.07 -10.79 17.10
N TYR A 14 11.73 -10.99 15.83
CA TYR A 14 11.21 -9.90 14.99
C TYR A 14 9.89 -9.34 15.51
N THR A 15 8.99 -10.20 15.98
CA THR A 15 7.72 -9.77 16.58
C THR A 15 7.96 -8.88 17.80
N LYS A 16 8.85 -9.28 18.72
CA LYS A 16 9.18 -8.47 19.91
C LYS A 16 9.79 -7.12 19.55
N GLN A 17 10.64 -7.05 18.51
CA GLN A 17 11.19 -5.77 18.04
C GLN A 17 10.11 -4.84 17.47
N LYS A 18 9.16 -5.39 16.71
CA LYS A 18 8.01 -4.64 16.19
C LYS A 18 7.14 -4.12 17.33
N GLU A 19 6.79 -4.96 18.30
CA GLU A 19 6.00 -4.58 19.47
C GLU A 19 6.67 -3.46 20.28
N SER A 20 7.98 -3.56 20.53
CA SER A 20 8.75 -2.54 21.24
C SER A 20 8.75 -1.20 20.49
N SER A 21 8.97 -1.23 19.18
CA SER A 21 8.94 -0.02 18.33
C SER A 21 7.56 0.62 18.34
N ILE A 22 6.51 -0.19 18.24
CA ILE A 22 5.12 0.29 18.30
C ILE A 22 4.81 0.89 19.67
N ALA A 23 5.29 0.30 20.78
CA ALA A 23 5.09 0.85 22.11
C ALA A 23 5.68 2.25 22.24
N GLN A 24 6.92 2.46 21.77
CA GLN A 24 7.56 3.78 21.75
C GLN A 24 6.78 4.80 20.91
N LEU A 25 6.29 4.39 19.73
CA LEU A 25 5.48 5.27 18.88
C LEU A 25 4.13 5.64 19.53
N LYS A 26 3.53 4.73 20.30
CA LYS A 26 2.31 5.02 21.08
C LYS A 26 2.56 6.02 22.19
N GLU A 27 3.67 5.90 22.90
CA GLU A 27 4.07 6.89 23.91
C GLU A 27 4.26 8.28 23.29
N LEU A 28 4.88 8.35 22.11
CA LEU A 28 5.05 9.61 21.37
C LEU A 28 3.71 10.27 21.03
N ILE A 29 2.68 9.50 20.65
CA ILE A 29 1.33 10.03 20.38
C ILE A 29 0.74 10.74 21.60
N HIS A 30 1.04 10.27 22.81
CA HIS A 30 0.50 10.87 24.03
C HIS A 30 1.21 12.18 24.42
N GLN A 31 2.42 12.40 23.92
CA GLN A 31 3.26 13.56 24.26
C GLN A 31 3.24 14.64 23.17
N GLU A 32 2.87 14.26 21.94
CA GLU A 32 2.88 15.14 20.77
C GLU A 32 1.57 15.92 20.62
N ASN A 33 1.66 17.22 20.38
CA ASN A 33 0.51 18.10 20.14
C ASN A 33 0.45 18.63 18.71
N ASN A 34 1.54 18.49 17.94
CA ASN A 34 1.59 18.90 16.55
C ASN A 34 0.84 17.88 15.67
N PRO A 35 -0.24 18.28 14.97
CA PRO A 35 -1.05 17.34 14.20
C PRO A 35 -0.30 16.68 13.05
N LYS A 36 0.65 17.38 12.40
CA LYS A 36 1.46 16.80 11.32
C LYS A 36 2.39 15.71 11.86
N LEU A 37 2.99 15.93 13.03
CA LEU A 37 3.83 14.93 13.68
C LEU A 37 3.00 13.73 14.15
N LEU A 38 1.81 13.96 14.69
CA LEU A 38 0.87 12.89 15.04
C LEU A 38 0.46 12.03 13.82
N ILE A 39 0.08 12.67 12.71
CA ILE A 39 -0.25 11.97 11.46
C ILE A 39 0.93 11.10 11.00
N ASN A 40 2.14 11.65 11.01
CA ASN A 40 3.34 10.90 10.64
C ASN A 40 3.64 9.74 11.59
N THR A 41 3.42 9.92 12.89
CA THR A 41 3.57 8.85 13.88
C THR A 41 2.53 7.75 13.67
N TYR A 42 1.27 8.09 13.36
CA TYR A 42 0.26 7.10 13.00
C TYR A 42 0.61 6.32 11.72
N ARG A 43 1.15 6.99 10.70
CA ARG A 43 1.65 6.32 9.49
C ARG A 43 2.76 5.32 9.80
N LYS A 44 3.72 5.68 10.67
CA LYS A 44 4.78 4.77 11.12
C LYS A 44 4.19 3.54 11.83
N ILE A 45 3.25 3.74 12.75
CA ILE A 45 2.59 2.60 13.43
C ILE A 45 1.87 1.71 12.42
N CYS A 46 1.18 2.29 11.43
CA CYS A 46 0.55 1.54 10.36
C CYS A 46 1.56 0.69 9.58
N SER A 47 2.72 1.25 9.20
CA SER A 47 3.76 0.48 8.49
C SER A 47 4.36 -0.63 9.33
N GLU A 48 4.50 -0.44 10.65
CA GLU A 48 4.98 -1.48 11.57
C GLU A 48 3.98 -2.65 11.68
N TYR A 49 2.67 -2.36 11.64
CA TYR A 49 1.63 -3.39 11.69
C TYR A 49 1.33 -4.06 10.35
N LYS A 50 1.64 -3.42 9.22
CA LYS A 50 1.21 -3.87 7.87
C LYS A 50 1.51 -5.34 7.57
N SER A 51 2.67 -5.85 7.98
CA SER A 51 3.10 -7.23 7.72
C SER A 51 2.70 -8.24 8.79
N TYR A 52 2.11 -7.80 9.91
CA TYR A 52 1.92 -8.62 11.11
C TYR A 52 0.47 -8.63 11.63
N GLN A 53 -0.27 -7.51 11.53
CA GLN A 53 -1.64 -7.40 12.01
C GLN A 53 -2.42 -6.33 11.22
N SER A 54 -3.07 -6.75 10.13
CA SER A 54 -3.77 -5.85 9.19
C SER A 54 -4.84 -4.98 9.86
N ASP A 55 -5.64 -5.55 10.77
CA ASP A 55 -6.69 -4.80 11.48
C ASP A 55 -6.13 -3.64 12.29
N SER A 56 -4.99 -3.85 12.95
CA SER A 56 -4.29 -2.79 13.69
C SER A 56 -3.78 -1.70 12.75
N ALA A 57 -3.21 -2.08 11.59
CA ALA A 57 -2.77 -1.11 10.59
C ALA A 57 -3.95 -0.23 10.11
N VAL A 58 -5.08 -0.85 9.78
CA VAL A 58 -6.32 -0.17 9.37
C VAL A 58 -6.82 0.79 10.46
N ALA A 59 -6.84 0.37 11.72
CA ALA A 59 -7.30 1.21 12.82
C ALA A 59 -6.44 2.48 12.99
N TYR A 60 -5.11 2.37 12.86
CA TYR A 60 -4.21 3.53 13.00
C TYR A 60 -4.26 4.47 11.80
N ILE A 61 -4.39 3.95 10.57
CA ILE A 61 -4.52 4.84 9.41
C ILE A 61 -5.87 5.57 9.41
N GLN A 62 -6.95 4.95 9.88
CA GLN A 62 -8.24 5.62 10.07
C GLN A 62 -8.14 6.77 11.09
N LYS A 63 -7.42 6.57 12.21
CA LYS A 63 -7.15 7.66 13.17
C LYS A 63 -6.40 8.82 12.52
N ALA A 64 -5.40 8.53 11.68
CA ALA A 64 -4.68 9.57 10.93
C ALA A 64 -5.61 10.33 9.97
N ILE A 65 -6.51 9.62 9.27
CA ILE A 65 -7.48 10.24 8.34
C ILE A 65 -8.39 11.21 9.10
N VAL A 66 -8.97 10.78 10.22
CA VAL A 66 -9.86 11.62 11.04
C VAL A 66 -9.12 12.87 11.53
N LEU A 67 -7.87 12.72 11.98
CA LEU A 67 -7.06 13.85 12.39
C LEU A 67 -6.78 14.81 11.23
N ALA A 68 -6.33 14.30 10.08
CA ALA A 68 -6.06 15.13 8.90
C ALA A 68 -7.30 15.87 8.39
N GLN A 69 -8.48 15.24 8.47
CA GLN A 69 -9.76 15.89 8.15
C GLN A 69 -10.08 17.04 9.12
N LYS A 70 -9.93 16.81 10.43
CA LYS A 70 -10.17 17.83 11.45
C LYS A 70 -9.26 19.05 11.27
N GLU A 71 -8.03 18.83 10.87
CA GLU A 71 -7.02 19.87 10.65
C GLU A 71 -7.13 20.56 9.27
N GLY A 72 -8.09 20.18 8.43
CA GLY A 72 -8.27 20.77 7.11
C GLY A 72 -7.10 20.51 6.16
N LEU A 73 -6.53 19.30 6.19
CA LEU A 73 -5.39 18.87 5.38
C LEU A 73 -5.84 17.93 4.24
N PRO A 74 -6.47 18.44 3.16
CA PRO A 74 -7.13 17.60 2.16
C PRO A 74 -6.15 16.70 1.37
N ALA A 75 -4.92 17.16 1.11
CA ALA A 75 -3.91 16.36 0.45
C ALA A 75 -3.43 15.18 1.31
N GLU A 76 -3.22 15.42 2.61
CA GLU A 76 -2.89 14.37 3.58
C GLU A 76 -4.00 13.33 3.68
N VAL A 77 -5.27 13.77 3.69
CA VAL A 77 -6.43 12.87 3.67
C VAL A 77 -6.42 12.00 2.41
N ALA A 78 -6.14 12.56 1.24
CA ALA A 78 -6.08 11.81 -0.01
C ALA A 78 -4.95 10.77 -0.02
N GLY A 79 -3.76 11.14 0.47
CA GLY A 79 -2.63 10.22 0.63
C GLY A 79 -2.94 9.08 1.60
N LEU A 80 -3.49 9.39 2.78
CA LEU A 80 -3.87 8.38 3.77
C LEU A 80 -4.97 7.44 3.27
N LYS A 81 -5.97 7.95 2.55
CA LYS A 81 -7.00 7.10 1.91
C LYS A 81 -6.41 6.18 0.86
N SER A 82 -5.44 6.65 0.06
CA SER A 82 -4.76 5.81 -0.93
C SER A 82 -4.00 4.66 -0.27
N GLN A 83 -3.30 4.95 0.83
CA GLN A 83 -2.61 3.93 1.64
C GLN A 83 -3.58 2.95 2.30
N LEU A 84 -4.72 3.43 2.81
CA LEU A 84 -5.78 2.58 3.38
C LEU A 84 -6.35 1.61 2.33
N ALA A 85 -6.61 2.12 1.12
CA ALA A 85 -7.10 1.28 0.03
C ALA A 85 -6.09 0.22 -0.40
N LEU A 86 -4.79 0.58 -0.46
CA LEU A 86 -3.73 -0.41 -0.70
C LEU A 86 -3.76 -1.50 0.37
N GLN A 87 -3.88 -1.12 1.65
CA GLN A 87 -3.98 -2.10 2.75
C GLN A 87 -5.20 -3.01 2.61
N TYR A 88 -6.37 -2.46 2.29
CA TYR A 88 -7.58 -3.26 2.04
C TYR A 88 -7.36 -4.25 0.90
N SER A 89 -6.78 -3.81 -0.22
CA SER A 89 -6.54 -4.70 -1.35
C SER A 89 -5.51 -5.80 -1.02
N THR A 90 -4.45 -5.51 -0.26
CA THR A 90 -3.51 -6.54 0.23
C THR A 90 -4.18 -7.55 1.17
N ALA A 91 -5.23 -7.14 1.88
CA ALA A 91 -6.01 -8.02 2.76
C ALA A 91 -7.16 -8.76 2.05
N GLY A 92 -7.32 -8.60 0.73
CA GLY A 92 -8.42 -9.22 -0.03
C GLY A 92 -9.76 -8.46 0.01
N ALA A 93 -9.81 -7.30 0.67
CA ALA A 93 -11.00 -6.45 0.78
C ALA A 93 -11.11 -5.50 -0.44
N PHE A 94 -11.30 -6.07 -1.63
CA PHE A 94 -11.21 -5.34 -2.90
C PHE A 94 -12.32 -4.32 -3.10
N ALA A 95 -13.54 -4.63 -2.64
CA ALA A 95 -14.69 -3.72 -2.76
C ALA A 95 -14.47 -2.46 -1.91
N GLU A 96 -14.01 -2.64 -0.67
CA GLU A 96 -13.67 -1.57 0.27
C GLU A 96 -12.51 -0.72 -0.26
N ALA A 97 -11.49 -1.35 -0.85
CA ALA A 97 -10.39 -0.63 -1.49
C ALA A 97 -10.88 0.29 -2.63
N LEU A 98 -11.71 -0.24 -3.53
CA LEU A 98 -12.28 0.54 -4.64
C LEU A 98 -13.21 1.66 -4.14
N GLU A 99 -14.02 1.39 -3.13
CA GLU A 99 -14.92 2.38 -2.52
C GLU A 99 -14.13 3.57 -1.96
N VAL A 100 -13.06 3.30 -1.19
CA VAL A 100 -12.18 4.34 -0.67
C VAL A 100 -11.54 5.15 -1.80
N LEU A 101 -11.00 4.49 -2.82
CA LEU A 101 -10.31 5.15 -3.93
C LEU A 101 -11.24 6.03 -4.78
N ASN A 102 -12.46 5.56 -5.04
CA ASN A 102 -13.47 6.30 -5.81
C ASN A 102 -13.93 7.59 -5.10
N HIS A 103 -13.82 7.63 -3.77
CA HIS A 103 -14.17 8.79 -2.94
C HIS A 103 -13.02 9.76 -2.67
N ILE A 104 -11.86 9.58 -3.33
CA ILE A 104 -10.76 10.55 -3.28
C ILE A 104 -11.01 11.62 -4.35
N ASP A 105 -11.12 12.88 -3.93
CA ASP A 105 -11.15 14.00 -4.88
C ASP A 105 -9.76 14.15 -5.54
N LYS A 106 -9.70 13.93 -6.85
CA LYS A 106 -8.45 14.01 -7.62
C LYS A 106 -7.79 15.39 -7.55
N LYS A 107 -8.55 16.46 -7.24
CA LYS A 107 -8.03 17.82 -7.09
C LYS A 107 -7.21 18.00 -5.82
N THR A 108 -7.38 17.13 -4.83
CA THR A 108 -6.64 17.19 -3.56
C THR A 108 -5.35 16.38 -3.60
N LEU A 109 -5.12 15.59 -4.65
CA LEU A 109 -3.88 14.83 -4.83
C LEU A 109 -2.73 15.76 -5.24
N ASP A 110 -1.79 15.98 -4.32
CA ASP A 110 -0.51 16.59 -4.63
C ASP A 110 0.43 15.60 -5.37
N GLU A 111 1.55 16.12 -5.87
CA GLU A 111 2.53 15.33 -6.61
C GLU A 111 3.03 14.10 -5.84
N SER A 112 3.24 14.25 -4.51
CA SER A 112 3.66 13.15 -3.65
C SER A 112 2.61 12.04 -3.51
N ASN A 113 1.32 12.41 -3.40
CA ASN A 113 0.23 11.47 -3.11
C ASN A 113 -0.38 10.85 -4.37
N ARG A 114 -0.16 11.45 -5.56
CA ARG A 114 -0.60 10.89 -6.84
C ARG A 114 -0.02 9.51 -7.09
N LYS A 115 1.24 9.28 -6.71
CA LYS A 115 1.88 7.96 -6.82
C LYS A 115 1.09 6.91 -6.04
N ASP A 116 0.89 7.11 -4.74
CA ASP A 116 0.25 6.14 -3.86
C ASP A 116 -1.18 5.81 -4.32
N TYR A 117 -1.90 6.83 -4.81
CA TYR A 117 -3.23 6.67 -5.40
C TYR A 117 -3.24 5.70 -6.59
N PHE A 118 -2.33 5.89 -7.55
CA PHE A 118 -2.26 5.02 -8.72
C PHE A 118 -1.66 3.64 -8.38
N ILE A 119 -0.76 3.55 -7.41
CA ILE A 119 -0.25 2.27 -6.90
C ILE A 119 -1.40 1.44 -6.29
N ALA A 120 -2.28 2.07 -5.51
CA ALA A 120 -3.43 1.38 -4.91
C ALA A 120 -4.42 0.88 -5.97
N TYR A 121 -4.73 1.69 -6.98
CA TYR A 121 -5.55 1.24 -8.11
C TYR A 121 -4.89 0.13 -8.94
N TYR A 122 -3.60 0.25 -9.24
CA TYR A 122 -2.84 -0.82 -9.91
C TYR A 122 -2.98 -2.12 -9.12
N HIS A 123 -2.80 -2.05 -7.80
CA HIS A 123 -2.78 -3.24 -6.95
C HIS A 123 -4.16 -3.92 -6.91
N VAL A 124 -5.22 -3.17 -6.57
CA VAL A 124 -6.56 -3.76 -6.46
C VAL A 124 -7.06 -4.35 -7.78
N TYR A 125 -6.78 -3.73 -8.92
CA TYR A 125 -7.17 -4.27 -10.22
C TYR A 125 -6.31 -5.48 -10.64
N GLY A 126 -5.04 -5.54 -10.21
CA GLY A 126 -4.23 -6.74 -10.39
C GLY A 126 -4.77 -7.94 -9.62
N GLU A 127 -5.06 -7.75 -8.35
CA GLU A 127 -5.62 -8.79 -7.48
C GLU A 127 -7.01 -9.25 -7.95
N LEU A 128 -7.86 -8.32 -8.40
CA LEU A 128 -9.15 -8.65 -9.01
C LEU A 128 -8.98 -9.44 -10.32
N GLY A 129 -8.03 -9.06 -11.16
CA GLY A 129 -7.70 -9.81 -12.38
C GLY A 129 -7.28 -11.24 -12.06
N PHE A 130 -6.35 -11.40 -11.12
CA PHE A 130 -5.82 -12.70 -10.71
C PHE A 130 -6.91 -13.59 -10.07
N SER A 131 -7.67 -13.07 -9.10
CA SER A 131 -8.72 -13.81 -8.40
C SER A 131 -9.86 -14.28 -9.31
N ASN A 132 -10.10 -13.61 -10.43
CA ASN A 132 -11.17 -13.97 -11.39
C ASN A 132 -10.67 -14.76 -12.61
N MET A 133 -9.36 -15.00 -12.74
CA MET A 133 -8.77 -15.57 -13.96
C MET A 133 -9.35 -16.94 -14.37
N HIS A 134 -9.77 -17.74 -13.39
CA HIS A 134 -10.35 -19.08 -13.60
C HIS A 134 -11.88 -19.12 -13.45
N VAL A 135 -12.51 -17.99 -13.15
CA VAL A 135 -13.96 -17.88 -12.91
C VAL A 135 -14.63 -17.18 -14.09
N ASP A 136 -14.12 -16.01 -14.47
CA ASP A 136 -14.62 -15.20 -15.57
C ASP A 136 -13.42 -14.54 -16.25
N THR A 137 -13.01 -15.13 -17.37
CA THR A 137 -11.81 -14.70 -18.09
C THR A 137 -12.00 -13.32 -18.71
N ASP A 138 -13.20 -12.97 -19.19
CA ASP A 138 -13.45 -11.65 -19.79
C ASP A 138 -13.39 -10.55 -18.73
N LEU A 139 -13.99 -10.81 -17.56
CA LEU A 139 -13.92 -9.90 -16.41
C LEU A 139 -12.48 -9.76 -15.89
N SER A 140 -11.74 -10.86 -15.78
CA SER A 140 -10.34 -10.88 -15.41
C SER A 140 -9.50 -10.00 -16.35
N GLN A 141 -9.70 -10.15 -17.67
CA GLN A 141 -9.01 -9.32 -18.67
C GLN A 141 -9.40 -7.83 -18.58
N ASN A 142 -10.65 -7.51 -18.22
CA ASN A 142 -11.05 -6.13 -17.96
C ASN A 142 -10.26 -5.52 -16.79
N PHE A 143 -10.12 -6.27 -15.69
CA PHE A 143 -9.35 -5.82 -14.54
C PHE A 143 -7.85 -5.66 -14.86
N PHE A 144 -7.24 -6.60 -15.57
CA PHE A 144 -5.86 -6.44 -16.03
C PHE A 144 -5.67 -5.25 -16.97
N SER A 145 -6.65 -4.97 -17.85
CA SER A 145 -6.61 -3.78 -18.71
C SER A 145 -6.62 -2.49 -17.89
N ARG A 146 -7.41 -2.42 -16.81
CA ARG A 146 -7.41 -1.28 -15.87
C ARG A 146 -6.08 -1.20 -15.12
N GLN A 147 -5.56 -2.30 -14.61
CA GLN A 147 -4.23 -2.34 -13.97
C GLN A 147 -3.15 -1.79 -14.91
N ASN A 148 -3.14 -2.19 -16.18
CA ASN A 148 -2.19 -1.71 -17.19
C ASN A 148 -2.32 -0.20 -17.43
N ALA A 149 -3.54 0.36 -17.50
CA ALA A 149 -3.71 1.80 -17.62
C ALA A 149 -3.11 2.58 -16.43
N TYR A 150 -3.23 2.04 -15.21
CA TYR A 150 -2.59 2.63 -14.04
C TYR A 150 -1.08 2.44 -14.03
N ARG A 151 -0.56 1.30 -14.52
CA ARG A 151 0.88 1.09 -14.73
C ARG A 151 1.46 2.12 -15.69
N ASP A 152 0.79 2.37 -16.81
CA ASP A 152 1.27 3.31 -17.82
C ASP A 152 1.27 4.75 -17.27
N THR A 153 0.26 5.09 -16.45
CA THR A 153 0.25 6.36 -15.70
C THR A 153 1.42 6.44 -14.73
N LEU A 154 1.72 5.35 -14.00
CA LEU A 154 2.85 5.28 -13.08
C LEU A 154 4.20 5.43 -13.80
N PHE A 155 4.38 4.80 -14.97
CA PHE A 155 5.59 4.99 -15.78
C PHE A 155 5.77 6.43 -16.27
N ALA A 156 4.69 7.19 -16.47
CA ALA A 156 4.78 8.58 -16.87
C ALA A 156 5.17 9.53 -15.72
N ILE A 157 4.94 9.17 -14.47
CA ILE A 157 5.16 10.07 -13.31
C ILE A 157 6.30 9.62 -12.39
N LEU A 158 6.73 8.36 -12.45
CA LEU A 158 7.77 7.83 -11.59
C LEU A 158 9.17 8.03 -12.19
N PRO A 159 10.18 8.36 -11.38
CA PRO A 159 11.56 8.30 -11.82
C PRO A 159 11.94 6.89 -12.27
N HIS A 160 12.62 6.75 -13.40
CA HIS A 160 12.97 5.44 -13.98
C HIS A 160 13.88 4.58 -13.09
N HIS A 161 14.58 5.19 -12.14
CA HIS A 161 15.46 4.52 -11.18
C HIS A 161 14.77 4.24 -9.83
N SER A 162 13.48 4.58 -9.69
CA SER A 162 12.74 4.30 -8.47
C SER A 162 12.36 2.82 -8.39
N GLU A 163 12.37 2.25 -7.19
CA GLU A 163 11.97 0.86 -6.95
C GLU A 163 10.55 0.57 -7.47
N ASP A 164 9.61 1.49 -7.23
CA ASP A 164 8.24 1.41 -7.74
C ASP A 164 8.17 1.28 -9.28
N TYR A 165 9.06 1.96 -10.00
CA TYR A 165 9.16 1.87 -11.46
C TYR A 165 9.77 0.52 -11.88
N LEU A 166 10.91 0.16 -11.28
CA LEU A 166 11.67 -1.04 -11.63
C LEU A 166 10.85 -2.31 -11.37
N MET A 167 10.21 -2.44 -10.20
CA MET A 167 9.36 -3.59 -9.87
C MET A 167 8.22 -3.77 -10.88
N ARG A 168 7.60 -2.67 -11.34
CA ARG A 168 6.52 -2.72 -12.34
C ARG A 168 7.01 -3.07 -13.73
N LYS A 169 8.20 -2.60 -14.07
CA LYS A 169 8.85 -2.94 -15.33
C LYS A 169 9.22 -4.43 -15.38
N GLU A 170 9.74 -4.98 -14.29
CA GLU A 170 10.02 -6.40 -14.15
C GLU A 170 8.75 -7.25 -14.34
N VAL A 171 7.66 -6.92 -13.62
CA VAL A 171 6.37 -7.62 -13.76
C VAL A 171 5.83 -7.54 -15.20
N MET A 172 5.92 -6.38 -15.85
CA MET A 172 5.51 -6.22 -17.25
C MET A 172 6.33 -7.11 -18.19
N LEU A 173 7.65 -7.12 -18.07
CA LEU A 173 8.52 -7.92 -18.94
C LEU A 173 8.29 -9.42 -18.73
N THR A 174 8.12 -9.84 -17.47
CA THR A 174 7.71 -11.20 -17.11
C THR A 174 6.38 -11.59 -17.76
N SER A 175 5.36 -10.74 -17.71
CA SER A 175 4.07 -11.01 -18.39
C SER A 175 4.17 -11.09 -19.92
N GLN A 176 5.24 -10.51 -20.50
CA GLN A 176 5.53 -10.55 -21.94
C GLN A 176 6.45 -11.72 -22.33
N ASN A 177 6.77 -12.63 -21.39
CA ASN A 177 7.75 -13.70 -21.57
C ASN A 177 9.18 -13.23 -21.89
N LYS A 178 9.53 -11.98 -21.52
CA LYS A 178 10.86 -11.38 -21.73
C LYS A 178 11.75 -11.55 -20.49
N TRP A 179 11.99 -12.81 -20.13
CA TRP A 179 12.69 -13.18 -18.89
C TRP A 179 14.11 -12.60 -18.81
N ASP A 180 14.86 -12.62 -19.91
CA ASP A 180 16.23 -12.08 -19.97
C ASP A 180 16.29 -10.56 -19.79
N GLU A 181 15.24 -9.85 -20.22
CA GLU A 181 15.13 -8.40 -19.99
C GLU A 181 14.68 -8.13 -18.55
N ALA A 182 13.76 -8.93 -18.00
CA ALA A 182 13.26 -8.78 -16.64
C ALA A 182 14.39 -8.93 -15.60
N LEU A 183 15.25 -9.95 -15.76
CA LEU A 183 16.40 -10.21 -14.88
C LEU A 183 17.47 -9.11 -14.88
N LYS A 184 17.41 -8.15 -15.81
CA LYS A 184 18.35 -7.02 -15.90
C LYS A 184 17.78 -5.74 -15.29
N VAL A 185 16.53 -5.75 -14.82
CA VAL A 185 15.87 -4.57 -14.26
C VAL A 185 16.29 -4.31 -12.81
N ASN A 186 16.68 -5.34 -12.06
CA ASN A 186 17.11 -5.29 -10.66
C ASN A 186 18.40 -6.10 -10.47
#